data_AF-A0A7X9IHD2-F1
#
_entry.id   AF-A0A7X9IHD2-F1
#
_cell.length_a   1.000
_cell.length_b   1.000
_cell.length_c   1.000
_cell.angle_alpha   90.00
_cell.angle_beta   90.00
_cell.angle_gamma   90.00
#
_symmetry.space_group_name_H-M   'P 1'
#
loop_
_entity.id
_entity.type
_entity.pdbx_description
1 polymer ?
#
loop_
_entity_poly.entity_id
_entity_poly.type
_entity_poly.pdbx_seq_one_letter_code
_entity_poly.pdbx_strand_id
1 'polypeptide(L)' 'MKRPHRKITLSELVEYVDSRDHPLGIMPLSEVHRQSLFHRSVLVLVY' A
#
# COMPACT_ATOMS: atom_id res chain seq x y z
N MET A 1 -0.73 -35.96 -6.11
CA MET A 1 -1.47 -34.79 -5.59
C MET A 1 -0.75 -33.52 -6.03
N LYS A 2 -1.32 -32.72 -6.94
CA LYS A 2 -0.68 -31.49 -7.43
C LYS A 2 -0.81 -30.41 -6.36
N ARG A 3 0.31 -29.88 -5.85
CA ARG A 3 0.31 -28.74 -4.93
C ARG A 3 -0.28 -27.52 -5.66
N PRO A 4 -1.30 -26.84 -5.13
CA PRO A 4 -1.83 -25.65 -5.79
C PRO A 4 -0.70 -24.62 -5.90
N HIS A 5 -0.49 -24.10 -7.11
CA HIS A 5 0.42 -22.98 -7.32
C HIS A 5 -0.13 -21.79 -6.53
N ARG A 6 0.51 -21.47 -5.40
CA ARG A 6 0.23 -20.26 -4.64
C ARG A 6 0.55 -19.09 -5.57
N LYS A 7 -0.48 -18.40 -6.06
CA LYS A 7 -0.30 -17.13 -6.78
C LYS A 7 0.42 -16.19 -5.82
N ILE A 8 1.64 -15.80 -6.16
CA ILE A 8 2.32 -14.68 -5.50
C ILE A 8 1.63 -13.44 -6.04
N THR A 9 0.59 -12.98 -5.35
CA THR A 9 0.11 -11.60 -5.53
C THR A 9 1.20 -10.70 -4.96
N LEU A 10 1.98 -10.06 -5.82
CA LEU A 10 2.87 -8.98 -5.42
C LEU A 10 1.99 -7.92 -4.75
N SER A 11 2.11 -7.79 -3.43
CA SER A 11 1.34 -6.79 -2.72
C SER A 11 1.83 -5.42 -3.14
N GLU A 12 0.91 -4.52 -3.47
CA GLU A 12 1.21 -3.11 -3.66
C GLU A 12 1.84 -2.57 -2.38
N LEU A 13 3.06 -2.04 -2.50
CA LEU A 13 3.80 -1.41 -1.41
C LEU A 13 3.70 0.10 -1.56
N VAL A 14 3.37 0.79 -0.48
CA VAL A 14 3.23 2.25 -0.46
C VAL A 14 4.01 2.85 0.70
N GLU A 15 4.40 4.11 0.55
CA GLU A 15 4.99 4.91 1.62
C GLU A 15 3.88 5.41 2.55
N TYR A 16 4.01 5.17 3.86
CA TYR A 16 3.14 5.74 4.87
C TYR A 16 3.83 6.92 5.56
N VAL A 17 3.03 7.89 5.98
CA VAL A 17 3.49 9.22 6.41
C VAL A 17 2.90 9.66 7.75
N ASP A 18 3.52 10.65 8.38
CA ASP A 18 2.93 11.34 9.53
C ASP A 18 1.88 12.37 9.09
N SER A 19 1.27 13.07 10.07
CA SER A 19 0.25 14.10 9.81
C SER A 19 0.79 15.37 9.12
N ARG A 20 2.11 15.48 8.94
CA ARG A 20 2.79 16.57 8.25
C ARG A 20 3.43 16.09 6.94
N ASP A 21 2.98 14.94 6.43
CA ASP A 21 3.46 14.30 5.20
C ASP A 21 4.96 13.92 5.23
N HIS A 22 5.55 13.69 6.41
CA HIS A 22 6.90 13.15 6.51
C HIS A 22 6.90 11.63 6.32
N PRO A 23 7.83 11.07 5.52
CA PRO A 23 7.91 9.64 5.30
C PRO A 23 8.34 8.91 6.57
N LEU A 24 7.62 7.82 6.90
CA LEU A 24 7.90 6.97 8.07
C LEU A 24 8.40 5.57 7.65
N GLY A 25 8.00 5.09 6.47
CA GLY A 25 8.47 3.81 5.92
C GLY A 25 7.58 3.28 4.80
N ILE A 26 7.78 2.02 4.43
CA ILE A 26 7.08 1.34 3.33
C ILE A 26 6.38 0.08 3.87
N MET A 27 5.13 -0.14 3.47
CA MET A 27 4.39 -1.36 3.81
C MET A 27 3.32 -1.71 2.77
N PRO A 28 2.74 -2.93 2.80
CA PRO A 28 1.57 -3.26 1.99
C PRO A 28 0.42 -2.27 2.16
N LEU A 29 -0.19 -1.83 1.07
CA LEU A 29 -1.35 -0.91 1.09
C LEU A 29 -2.49 -1.46 1.95
N SER A 30 -2.71 -2.78 1.94
CA SER A 30 -3.71 -3.44 2.79
C SER A 30 -3.45 -3.24 4.28
N GLU A 31 -2.18 -3.21 4.70
CA GLU A 31 -1.81 -3.01 6.10
C GLU A 31 -1.91 -1.54 6.50
N VAL A 32 -1.56 -0.60 5.59
CA VAL A 32 -1.81 0.85 5.78
C VAL A 32 -3.29 1.10 6.06
N HIS A 33 -4.17 0.56 5.21
CA HIS A 33 -5.63 0.71 5.37
C HIS A 33 -6.13 0.03 6.64
N ARG A 34 -5.64 -1.18 6.95
CA ARG A 34 -6.01 -1.92 8.16
C ARG A 34 -5.67 -1.15 9.44
N GLN A 35 -4.54 -0.46 9.46
CA GLN A 35 -4.07 0.33 10.60
C GLN A 35 -4.55 1.79 10.57
N SER A 36 -5.31 2.19 9.55
CA SER A 36 -5.75 3.59 9.34
C SER A 36 -4.59 4.59 9.32
N LEU A 37 -3.47 4.21 8.71
CA LEU A 37 -2.31 5.07 8.55
C LEU A 37 -2.46 6.00 7.33
N PHE A 38 -1.83 7.18 7.39
CA PHE A 38 -1.74 8.08 6.24
C PHE A 38 -0.74 7.55 5.21
N HIS A 39 -1.04 7.71 3.93
CA HIS A 39 -0.15 7.40 2.82
C HIS A 39 -0.35 8.42 1.69
N ARG A 40 0.64 8.54 0.80
CA ARG A 40 0.56 9.46 -0.35
C ARG A 40 -0.25 8.84 -1.48
N SER A 41 -1.04 9.66 -2.16
CA SER A 41 -1.77 9.30 -3.37
C SER A 41 -1.75 10.47 -4.37
N VAL A 42 -1.97 10.17 -5.65
CA VAL A 42 -2.06 11.17 -6.72
C VAL A 42 -3.44 11.05 -7.35
N LEU A 43 -4.17 12.16 -7.43
CA LEU A 43 -5.44 12.27 -8.13
C LEU A 43 -5.22 13.09 -9.39
N VAL A 44 -5.59 12.53 -10.56
CA VAL A 44 -5.46 13.20 -11.86
C VAL A 44 -6.85 13.48 -12.42
N LEU A 45 -7.15 14.75 -12.71
CA LEU A 45 -8.37 15.17 -13.40
C LEU A 45 -8.09 15.30 -14.90
N VAL A 46 -8.87 14.60 -15.73
CA VAL A 46 -8.79 14.66 -17.20
C VAL A 46 -10.11 15.23 -17.73
N TYR A 47 -10.03 16.23 -18.61
CA TYR A 47 -11.15 16.90 -19.25
C TYR A 47 -11.02 16.86 -20.78
#